data_AF-A0A1V1W568-F1
#
_entry.id   AF-A0A1V1W568-F1
#
_cell.length_a   1.000
_cell.length_b   1.000
_cell.length_c   1.000
_cell.angle_alpha   90.00
_cell.angle_beta   90.00
_cell.angle_gamma   90.00
#
_symmetry.space_group_name_H-M   'P 1'
#
loop_
_entity.id
_entity.type
_entity.pdbx_description
1 polymer ?
#
loop_
_entity_poly.entity_id
_entity_poly.type
_entity_poly.pdbx_seq_one_letter_code
_entity_poly.pdbx_strand_id
1 'polypeptide(L)' 'MTLRTLSAALAIALAGLVSAPAVAGAAATPHHPCTRTSSHTCIRGGEFCPQASYGHSGWDARGHRYVCKGDRTHPHWMLP' A
#
# COMPACT_ATOMS: atom_id res chain seq x y z
N MET A 1 53.40 56.71 0.93
CA MET A 1 52.16 56.67 0.13
C MET A 1 51.58 55.26 0.26
N THR A 2 50.81 54.99 1.31
CA THR A 2 49.34 55.03 1.34
C THR A 2 48.65 54.01 0.43
N LEU A 3 48.13 52.96 1.11
CA LEU A 3 46.82 52.32 0.91
C LEU A 3 46.48 51.73 -0.46
N ARG A 4 46.10 50.45 -0.45
CA ARG A 4 44.77 49.96 -0.89
C ARG A 4 44.63 48.46 -0.63
N THR A 5 44.01 48.06 0.49
CA THR A 5 42.59 47.64 0.58
C THR A 5 42.27 46.41 -0.28
N LEU A 6 42.19 45.24 0.35
CA LEU A 6 40.91 44.58 0.67
C LEU A 6 40.11 44.18 -0.58
N SER A 7 40.20 42.91 -0.95
CA SER A 7 39.22 42.20 -1.76
C SER A 7 39.15 40.78 -1.20
N ALA A 8 38.24 40.59 -0.24
CA ALA A 8 37.01 39.82 -0.44
C ALA A 8 37.32 38.32 -0.62
N ALA A 9 37.37 37.52 0.44
CA ALA A 9 36.19 37.06 1.18
C ALA A 9 35.03 36.65 0.25
N LEU A 10 35.24 35.72 -0.68
CA LEU A 10 34.13 35.01 -1.33
C LEU A 10 34.54 33.70 -2.02
N ALA A 11 34.92 32.67 -1.26
CA ALA A 11 35.02 31.31 -1.83
C ALA A 11 34.70 30.20 -0.82
N ILE A 12 34.01 30.53 0.29
CA ILE A 12 33.54 29.54 1.28
C ILE A 12 32.02 29.41 1.11
N ALA A 13 31.55 28.85 0.00
CA ALA A 13 30.11 28.64 -0.24
C ALA A 13 29.78 27.43 -1.11
N LEU A 14 30.62 26.38 -1.11
CA LEU A 14 30.36 25.15 -1.88
C LEU A 14 30.47 23.86 -1.05
N ALA A 15 30.69 23.96 0.26
CA ALA A 15 30.72 22.80 1.15
C ALA A 15 29.29 22.46 1.61
N GLY A 16 28.75 21.38 1.06
CA GLY A 16 27.76 20.57 1.75
C GLY A 16 26.31 20.86 1.40
N LEU A 17 25.93 20.60 0.15
CA LEU A 17 24.63 19.99 -0.09
C LEU A 17 24.64 18.63 0.63
N VAL A 18 24.26 18.64 1.91
CA VAL A 18 23.96 17.42 2.66
C VAL A 18 22.67 16.89 2.04
N SER A 19 22.80 15.98 1.09
CA SER A 19 21.69 15.21 0.55
C SER A 19 21.08 14.44 1.72
N ALA A 20 19.97 14.97 2.26
CA ALA A 20 19.16 14.23 3.22
C ALA A 20 18.79 12.89 2.55
N PRO A 21 18.97 11.74 3.23
CA PRO A 21 18.46 10.49 2.70
C PRO A 21 16.94 10.63 2.63
N ALA A 22 16.42 10.71 1.41
CA ALA A 22 15.00 10.54 1.17
C ALA A 22 14.67 9.10 1.59
N VAL A 23 14.28 8.93 2.85
CA VAL A 23 13.56 7.75 3.31
C VAL A 23 12.25 7.78 2.53
N ALA A 24 12.27 7.14 1.35
CA ALA A 24 11.08 6.80 0.62
C ALA A 24 10.30 5.85 1.54
N GLY A 25 9.38 6.41 2.32
CA GLY A 25 8.41 5.63 3.06
C GLY A 25 7.73 4.75 2.04
N ALA A 26 7.97 3.44 2.10
CA ALA A 26 7.19 2.48 1.36
C ALA A 26 5.74 2.78 1.71
N ALA A 27 4.96 3.25 0.72
CA ALA A 27 3.55 3.44 0.90
C ALA A 27 2.99 2.08 1.32
N ALA A 28 2.65 1.95 2.59
CA ALA A 28 1.95 0.78 3.08
C ALA A 28 0.67 0.71 2.27
N THR A 29 0.61 -0.23 1.31
CA THR A 29 -0.63 -0.53 0.61
C THR A 29 -1.70 -0.72 1.67
N PRO A 30 -2.87 -0.06 1.59
CA PRO A 30 -3.93 -0.28 2.55
C PRO A 30 -4.18 -1.78 2.64
N HIS A 31 -3.72 -2.41 3.72
CA HIS A 31 -3.97 -3.82 3.95
C HIS A 31 -5.41 -3.89 4.40
N HIS A 32 -6.33 -4.07 3.44
CA HIS A 32 -7.70 -4.40 3.79
C HIS A 32 -7.66 -5.67 4.64
N PRO A 33 -8.35 -5.72 5.80
CA PRO A 33 -8.51 -6.96 6.51
C PRO A 33 -9.19 -7.95 5.56
N CYS A 34 -8.46 -9.00 5.17
CA CYS A 34 -9.00 -9.98 4.25
C CYS A 34 -10.15 -10.73 4.93
N THR A 35 -11.13 -11.15 4.13
CA THR A 35 -12.18 -12.05 4.64
C THR A 35 -11.56 -13.41 4.89
N ARG A 36 -11.69 -13.92 6.11
CA ARG A 36 -11.16 -15.23 6.49
C ARG A 36 -12.18 -16.32 6.21
N THR A 37 -11.69 -17.44 5.70
CA THR A 37 -12.43 -18.70 5.61
C THR A 37 -12.48 -19.39 6.97
N SER A 38 -13.26 -20.46 7.08
CA SER A 38 -13.27 -21.34 8.26
C SER A 38 -11.90 -21.97 8.57
N SER A 39 -11.05 -22.10 7.55
CA SER A 39 -9.67 -22.57 7.69
C SER A 39 -8.69 -21.46 8.11
N HIS A 40 -9.19 -20.28 8.49
CA HIS A 40 -8.40 -19.11 8.92
C HIS A 40 -7.46 -18.54 7.84
N THR A 41 -7.66 -18.89 6.58
CA THR A 41 -6.96 -18.30 5.43
C THR A 41 -7.78 -17.17 4.81
N CYS A 42 -7.14 -16.24 4.11
CA CYS A 42 -7.88 -15.28 3.29
C CYS A 42 -8.63 -16.01 2.17
N ILE A 43 -9.82 -15.51 1.80
CA ILE A 43 -10.56 -16.03 0.64
C ILE A 43 -9.75 -15.86 -0.64
N ARG A 44 -10.04 -16.71 -1.62
CA ARG A 44 -9.59 -16.56 -3.02
C ARG A 44 -10.79 -16.60 -3.96
N GLY A 45 -10.67 -15.94 -5.11
CA GLY A 45 -11.69 -16.00 -6.15
C GLY A 45 -11.98 -17.44 -6.58
N GLY A 46 -13.26 -17.77 -6.73
CA GLY A 46 -13.77 -19.09 -7.10
C GLY A 46 -13.95 -20.05 -5.92
N GLU A 47 -13.46 -19.73 -4.72
CA GLU A 47 -13.67 -20.58 -3.54
C GLU A 47 -15.13 -20.55 -3.09
N PHE A 48 -15.58 -21.64 -2.50
CA PHE A 48 -16.88 -21.72 -1.83
C PHE A 48 -16.98 -20.64 -0.75
N CYS A 49 -18.13 -19.96 -0.69
CA CYS A 49 -18.43 -19.00 0.37
C CYS A 49 -19.53 -19.54 1.29
N PRO A 50 -19.50 -19.22 2.59
CA PRO A 50 -20.56 -19.61 3.50
C PRO A 50 -21.91 -19.07 3.02
N GLN A 51 -22.97 -19.87 3.18
CA GLN A 51 -24.31 -19.46 2.78
C GLN A 51 -24.77 -18.18 3.47
N ALA A 52 -24.40 -17.99 4.75
CA ALA A 52 -24.68 -16.77 5.50
C ALA A 52 -24.01 -15.52 4.90
N SER A 53 -23.00 -15.69 4.04
CA SER A 53 -22.33 -14.62 3.32
C SER A 53 -22.90 -14.39 1.92
N TYR A 54 -23.95 -15.10 1.50
CA TYR A 54 -24.57 -14.90 0.18
C TYR A 54 -25.02 -13.44 -0.03
N GLY A 55 -24.57 -12.83 -1.12
CA GLY A 55 -24.78 -11.42 -1.44
C GLY A 55 -23.80 -10.45 -0.75
N HIS A 56 -22.98 -10.92 0.18
CA HIS A 56 -21.97 -10.10 0.84
C HIS A 56 -20.66 -10.04 0.05
N SER A 57 -19.88 -8.99 0.32
CA SER A 57 -18.56 -8.81 -0.27
C SER A 57 -17.46 -9.29 0.67
N GLY A 58 -16.38 -9.79 0.10
CA GLY A 58 -15.17 -10.15 0.81
C GLY A 58 -13.92 -9.72 0.07
N TRP A 59 -12.77 -9.80 0.74
CA TRP A 59 -11.47 -9.36 0.21
C TRP A 59 -10.41 -10.45 0.34
N ASP A 60 -9.61 -10.66 -0.70
CA ASP A 60 -8.44 -11.53 -0.62
C ASP A 60 -7.25 -10.85 0.09
N ALA A 61 -6.14 -11.58 0.24
CA ALA A 61 -4.90 -11.05 0.82
C ALA A 61 -4.25 -9.91 0.02
N ARG A 62 -4.61 -9.75 -1.27
CA ARG A 62 -4.09 -8.74 -2.18
C ARG A 62 -4.99 -7.50 -2.24
N GLY A 63 -6.12 -7.51 -1.53
CA GLY A 63 -7.10 -6.43 -1.58
C GLY A 63 -8.00 -6.48 -2.82
N HIS A 64 -8.16 -7.64 -3.47
CA HIS A 64 -9.19 -7.81 -4.49
C HIS A 64 -10.53 -8.10 -3.85
N ARG A 65 -11.56 -7.39 -4.33
CA ARG A 65 -12.94 -7.57 -3.88
C ARG A 65 -13.61 -8.71 -4.64
N TYR A 66 -14.32 -9.55 -3.89
CA TYR A 66 -15.20 -10.59 -4.39
C TYR A 66 -16.60 -10.43 -3.79
N VAL A 67 -17.61 -10.96 -4.47
CA VAL A 67 -18.99 -11.06 -4.00
C VAL A 67 -19.35 -12.54 -3.92
N CYS A 68 -19.87 -12.96 -2.77
CA CYS A 68 -20.40 -14.31 -2.60
C CYS A 68 -21.72 -14.43 -3.36
N LYS A 69 -21.71 -15.08 -4.52
CA LYS A 69 -22.86 -15.24 -5.41
C LYS A 69 -22.77 -16.55 -6.19
N GLY A 70 -23.76 -16.82 -7.04
CA GLY A 70 -23.84 -18.05 -7.83
C GLY A 70 -25.02 -18.91 -7.39
N ASP A 71 -24.82 -20.23 -7.35
CA ASP A 71 -25.83 -21.17 -6.87
C ASP A 71 -26.14 -20.87 -5.39
N ARG A 72 -27.43 -20.71 -5.08
CA ARG A 72 -27.88 -20.48 -3.70
C ARG A 72 -27.67 -21.70 -2.80
N THR A 73 -27.37 -22.88 -3.32
CA THR A 73 -27.04 -24.05 -2.49
C THR A 73 -25.54 -24.20 -2.29
N HIS A 74 -24.76 -23.72 -3.25
CA HIS A 74 -23.30 -23.76 -3.23
C HIS A 74 -22.72 -22.45 -3.80
N PRO A 75 -22.74 -21.35 -3.04
CA PRO A 75 -22.27 -20.07 -3.55
C PRO A 75 -20.74 -19.99 -3.52
N HIS A 76 -20.19 -19.12 -4.36
CA HIS A 76 -18.74 -18.92 -4.48
C HIS A 76 -18.37 -17.44 -4.44
N TRP A 77 -17.15 -17.13 -4.01
CA TRP A 77 -16.56 -15.81 -4.09
C TRP A 77 -16.22 -15.48 -5.54
N MET A 78 -17.08 -14.74 -6.24
CA MET A 78 -16.91 -14.37 -7.64
C MET A 78 -16.51 -12.90 -7.76
N LEU A 79 -15.97 -12.51 -8.91
CA LEU A 79 -15.76 -11.09 -9.21
C LEU A 79 -17.11 -10.34 -9.16
N PRO A 80 -17.12 -9.06 -8.73
CA PRO A 80 -18.34 -8.27 -8.53
C PRO A 80 -19.35 -8.34 -9.68
#